data_AF-A0A9R0W461-F1
#
_entry.id   AF-A0A9R0W461-F1
#
_cell.length_a   1.000
_cell.length_b   1.000
_cell.length_c   1.000
_cell.angle_alpha   90.00
_cell.angle_beta   90.00
_cell.angle_gamma   90.00
#
_symmetry.space_group_name_H-M   'P 1'
#
loop_
_entity.id
_entity.type
_entity.pdbx_description
1 polymer ?
#
loop_
_entity_poly.entity_id
_entity_poly.type
_entity_poly.pdbx_seq_one_letter_code
_entity_poly.pdbx_strand_id
1 'polypeptide(L)'
;MAAAALRAQLNAHIAGMYTDGVVDEDTFEELWDEGTAVEVSRLFIYEASKIIDDIVILMEEPEVDFDEVEALTQQLMRCTSRCLVSLALVRNEFYIVRHELEIMMQLEEQIAACGPNS
;
A
#
# COMPACT_ATOMS: atom_id res chain seq x y z
N MET A 1 -8.65 -11.63 25.27
CA MET A 1 -9.07 -12.75 24.40
C MET A 1 -9.64 -12.29 23.07
N ALA A 2 -10.59 -11.33 23.02
CA ALA A 2 -11.17 -10.86 21.75
C ALA A 2 -10.15 -10.26 20.76
N ALA A 3 -9.24 -9.38 21.23
CA ALA A 3 -8.24 -8.74 20.36
C ALA A 3 -7.27 -9.75 19.70
N ALA A 4 -6.83 -10.77 20.43
CA ALA A 4 -5.96 -11.82 19.89
C ALA A 4 -6.69 -12.67 18.83
N ALA A 5 -7.97 -12.99 19.05
CA ALA A 5 -8.79 -13.70 18.07
C ALA A 5 -9.00 -12.87 16.80
N LEU A 6 -9.21 -11.56 16.91
CA LEU A 6 -9.32 -10.65 15.78
C LEU A 6 -8.00 -10.53 15.01
N ARG A 7 -6.85 -10.46 15.72
CA ARG A 7 -5.54 -10.43 15.08
C ARG A 7 -5.25 -11.72 14.32
N ALA A 8 -5.62 -12.88 14.87
CA ALA A 8 -5.49 -14.16 14.19
C ALA A 8 -6.36 -14.25 12.93
N GLN A 9 -7.61 -13.76 12.99
CA GLN A 9 -8.49 -13.69 11.81
C GLN A 9 -7.92 -12.78 10.72
N LEU A 10 -7.40 -11.62 11.10
CA LEU A 10 -6.81 -10.67 10.18
C LEU A 10 -5.59 -11.26 9.46
N ASN A 11 -4.67 -11.86 10.21
CA ASN A 11 -3.48 -12.49 9.63
C ASN A 11 -3.86 -13.66 8.70
N ALA A 12 -4.86 -14.47 9.07
CA ALA A 12 -5.35 -15.55 8.23
C ALA A 12 -5.97 -15.03 6.92
N HIS A 13 -6.68 -13.90 6.97
CA HIS A 13 -7.24 -13.27 5.79
C HIS A 13 -6.14 -12.75 4.85
N ILE A 14 -5.14 -12.07 5.39
CA ILE A 14 -3.99 -11.55 4.63
C ILE A 14 -3.22 -12.69 3.96
N ALA A 15 -2.96 -13.79 4.67
CA ALA A 15 -2.33 -14.97 4.08
C ALA A 15 -3.16 -15.59 2.94
N GLY A 16 -4.49 -15.52 3.03
CA GLY A 16 -5.39 -15.88 1.94
C GLY A 16 -5.21 -14.98 0.72
N MET A 17 -5.07 -13.66 0.92
CA MET A 17 -4.84 -12.72 -0.18
C MET A 17 -3.55 -13.00 -0.96
N TYR A 18 -2.50 -13.44 -0.28
CA TYR A 18 -1.24 -13.88 -0.92
C TYR A 18 -1.44 -15.15 -1.73
N THR A 19 -2.11 -16.15 -1.14
CA THR A 19 -2.36 -17.45 -1.78
C THR A 19 -3.21 -17.29 -3.06
N ASP A 20 -4.19 -16.39 -3.02
CA ASP A 20 -5.09 -16.12 -4.14
C ASP A 20 -4.48 -15.16 -5.19
N GLY A 21 -3.28 -14.62 -4.93
CA GLY A 21 -2.61 -13.66 -5.81
C GLY A 21 -3.35 -12.32 -5.92
N VAL A 22 -4.17 -11.98 -4.93
CA VAL A 22 -4.92 -10.70 -4.87
C VAL A 22 -3.95 -9.52 -4.69
N VAL A 23 -2.89 -9.76 -3.92
CA VAL A 23 -1.79 -8.82 -3.72
C VAL A 23 -0.47 -9.57 -3.82
N ASP A 24 0.57 -8.88 -4.26
CA ASP A 24 1.95 -9.38 -4.17
C ASP A 24 2.36 -9.45 -2.70
N GLU A 25 2.83 -10.62 -2.24
CA GLU A 25 3.13 -10.89 -0.84
C GLU A 25 4.24 -9.96 -0.31
N ASP A 26 5.38 -9.92 -1.01
CA ASP A 26 6.53 -9.10 -0.64
C ASP A 26 6.14 -7.62 -0.53
N THR A 27 5.48 -7.07 -1.55
CA THR A 27 5.07 -5.66 -1.55
C THR A 27 4.03 -5.36 -0.47
N PHE A 28 3.05 -6.24 -0.26
CA PHE A 28 1.96 -5.96 0.67
C PHE A 28 2.35 -6.17 2.14
N GLU A 29 3.20 -7.16 2.45
CA GLU A 29 3.74 -7.36 3.81
C GLU A 29 4.56 -6.14 4.26
N GLU A 30 5.38 -5.57 3.37
CA GLU A 30 6.16 -4.35 3.67
C GLU A 30 5.26 -3.17 4.04
N LEU A 31 4.17 -2.96 3.30
CA LEU A 31 3.20 -1.88 3.59
C LEU A 31 2.39 -2.11 4.85
N TRP A 32 2.15 -3.38 5.15
CA TRP A 32 1.46 -3.80 6.34
C TRP A 32 2.29 -3.49 7.58
N ASP A 33 3.58 -3.77 7.53
CA ASP A 33 4.54 -3.46 8.59
C ASP A 33 4.79 -1.96 8.74
N GLU A 34 4.76 -1.19 7.65
CA GLU A 34 4.84 0.27 7.65
C GLU A 34 3.56 0.96 8.16
N GLY A 35 2.45 0.24 8.26
CA GLY A 35 1.16 0.78 8.69
C GLY A 35 0.45 1.64 7.64
N THR A 36 0.89 1.59 6.39
CA THR A 36 0.35 2.39 5.27
C THR A 36 -0.62 1.59 4.39
N ALA A 37 -0.60 0.25 4.47
CA ALA A 37 -1.42 -0.65 3.65
C ALA A 37 -2.92 -0.28 3.63
N VAL A 38 -3.48 0.09 4.78
CA VAL A 38 -4.91 0.45 4.90
C VAL A 38 -5.24 1.72 4.14
N GLU A 39 -4.44 2.78 4.29
CA GLU A 39 -4.73 4.07 3.67
C GLU A 39 -4.56 4.01 2.15
N VAL A 40 -3.51 3.33 1.70
CA VAL A 40 -3.28 3.20 0.26
C VAL A 40 -4.32 2.29 -0.38
N SER A 41 -4.75 1.22 0.30
CA SER A 41 -5.89 0.40 -0.15
C SER A 41 -7.17 1.23 -0.28
N ARG A 42 -7.46 2.13 0.67
CA ARG A 42 -8.64 3.01 0.61
C ARG A 42 -8.60 3.97 -0.59
N LEU A 43 -7.46 4.62 -0.81
CA LEU A 43 -7.31 5.54 -1.94
C LEU A 43 -7.48 4.81 -3.28
N PHE A 44 -6.84 3.64 -3.41
CA PHE A 44 -6.98 2.79 -4.59
C PHE A 44 -8.43 2.37 -4.83
N ILE A 45 -9.12 1.85 -3.81
CA ILE A 45 -10.52 1.43 -3.92
C ILE A 45 -11.39 2.60 -4.36
N TYR A 46 -11.21 3.79 -3.76
CA TYR A 46 -12.00 4.97 -4.08
C TYR A 46 -11.83 5.39 -5.55
N GLU A 47 -10.59 5.53 -6.01
CA GLU A 47 -10.30 5.93 -7.40
C GLU A 47 -10.75 4.88 -8.41
N ALA A 48 -10.47 3.59 -8.15
CA ALA A 48 -10.87 2.51 -9.03
C ALA A 48 -12.39 2.38 -9.14
N SER A 49 -13.11 2.50 -8.03
CA SER A 49 -14.58 2.41 -8.02
C SER A 49 -15.20 3.52 -8.86
N LYS A 50 -14.70 4.76 -8.72
CA LYS A 50 -15.17 5.89 -9.52
C LYS A 50 -14.98 5.66 -11.03
N ILE A 51 -13.80 5.19 -11.44
CA ILE A 51 -13.53 4.90 -12.86
C ILE A 51 -14.44 3.78 -13.39
N ILE A 52 -14.68 2.74 -12.58
CA ILE A 52 -15.58 1.64 -12.95
C ILE A 52 -17.02 2.14 -13.08
N ASP A 53 -17.51 2.96 -12.16
CA ASP A 53 -18.85 3.56 -12.24
C ASP A 53 -19.00 4.40 -13.51
N ASP A 54 -18.00 5.20 -13.86
CA ASP A 54 -17.99 6.00 -15.09
C ASP A 54 -18.05 5.09 -16.35
N ILE A 55 -17.31 3.96 -16.36
CA ILE A 55 -17.39 2.96 -17.44
C ILE A 55 -18.77 2.32 -17.52
N VAL A 56 -19.36 1.94 -16.38
CA VAL A 56 -20.69 1.32 -16.32
C VAL A 56 -21.75 2.26 -16.90
N ILE A 57 -21.73 3.53 -16.50
CA ILE A 57 -22.65 4.56 -17.01
C ILE A 57 -22.52 4.68 -18.53
N LEU A 58 -21.28 4.75 -19.04
CA LEU A 58 -21.02 4.88 -20.47
C LEU A 58 -21.47 3.65 -21.28
N MET A 59 -21.34 2.44 -20.70
CA MET A 59 -21.81 1.21 -21.32
C MET A 59 -23.34 1.06 -21.34
N GLU A 60 -24.06 1.83 -20.54
CA GLU A 60 -25.54 1.86 -20.50
C GLU A 60 -26.15 2.86 -21.51
N GLU A 61 -25.32 3.66 -22.18
CA GLU A 61 -25.78 4.63 -23.18
C GLU A 61 -26.37 3.94 -24.45
N PRO A 62 -27.36 4.58 -25.12
CA PRO A 62 -28.00 3.99 -26.31
C PRO A 62 -27.03 3.81 -27.49
N GLU A 63 -25.97 4.61 -27.55
CA GLU A 63 -24.83 4.46 -28.46
C GLU A 63 -23.56 4.64 -27.63
N VAL A 64 -22.75 3.59 -27.52
CA VAL A 64 -21.57 3.56 -26.63
C VAL A 64 -20.37 4.18 -27.32
N ASP A 65 -19.73 5.16 -26.67
CA ASP A 65 -18.42 5.68 -27.08
C ASP A 65 -17.30 4.75 -26.60
N PHE A 66 -16.84 3.86 -27.49
CA PHE A 66 -15.78 2.91 -27.16
C PHE A 66 -14.40 3.57 -26.98
N ASP A 67 -14.15 4.74 -27.56
CA ASP A 67 -12.88 5.45 -27.38
C ASP A 67 -12.80 5.99 -25.94
N GLU A 68 -13.92 6.49 -25.40
CA GLU A 68 -13.99 6.93 -24.01
C GLU A 68 -13.95 5.74 -23.02
N VAL A 69 -14.60 4.61 -23.33
CA VAL A 69 -14.45 3.36 -22.54
C VAL A 69 -13.00 2.90 -22.51
N GLU A 70 -12.29 2.93 -23.65
CA GLU A 70 -10.88 2.56 -23.71
C GLU A 70 -10.03 3.51 -22.86
N ALA A 71 -10.27 4.82 -22.96
CA ALA A 71 -9.55 5.82 -22.18
C ALA A 71 -9.75 5.63 -20.66
N LEU A 72 -10.96 5.33 -20.21
CA LEU A 72 -11.26 5.03 -18.80
C LEU A 72 -10.62 3.71 -18.36
N THR A 73 -10.62 2.68 -19.21
CA THR A 73 -9.94 1.41 -18.94
C THR A 73 -8.43 1.60 -18.81
N GLN A 74 -7.82 2.43 -19.66
CA GLN A 74 -6.41 2.81 -19.54
C GLN A 74 -6.14 3.60 -18.26
N GLN A 75 -7.05 4.48 -17.83
CA GLN A 75 -6.94 5.17 -16.55
C GLN A 75 -7.00 4.20 -15.36
N LEU A 76 -7.87 3.20 -15.40
CA LEU A 76 -7.94 2.15 -14.38
C LEU A 76 -6.62 1.37 -14.30
N MET A 77 -6.05 0.98 -15.44
CA MET A 77 -4.73 0.33 -15.51
C MET A 77 -3.59 1.22 -14.98
N ARG A 78 -3.70 2.54 -15.17
CA ARG A 78 -2.73 3.49 -14.60
C ARG A 78 -2.92 3.68 -13.11
N CYS A 79 -4.16 3.66 -12.60
CA CYS A 79 -4.47 3.74 -11.18
C CYS A 79 -3.87 2.55 -10.43
N THR A 80 -4.07 1.32 -10.94
CA THR A 80 -3.45 0.12 -10.36
C THR A 80 -1.93 0.21 -10.37
N SER A 81 -1.32 0.59 -11.50
CA SER A 81 0.14 0.74 -11.60
C SER A 81 0.70 1.84 -10.70
N ARG A 82 0.05 3.01 -10.62
CA ARG A 82 0.45 4.12 -9.75
C ARG A 82 0.36 3.76 -8.28
N CYS A 83 -0.65 2.99 -7.88
CA CYS A 83 -0.75 2.48 -6.53
C CYS A 83 0.51 1.66 -6.21
N LEU A 84 0.85 0.66 -7.03
CA LEU A 84 2.05 -0.16 -6.84
C LEU A 84 3.35 0.67 -6.79
N VAL A 85 3.49 1.69 -7.64
CA VAL A 85 4.68 2.56 -7.64
C VAL A 85 4.72 3.50 -6.42
N SER A 86 3.61 4.12 -6.06
CA SER A 86 3.51 4.99 -4.87
C SER A 86 3.82 4.22 -3.60
N LEU A 87 3.35 2.97 -3.53
CA LEU A 87 3.67 2.03 -2.47
C LEU A 87 5.18 1.77 -2.38
N ALA A 88 5.83 1.48 -3.49
CA ALA A 88 7.29 1.30 -3.54
C ALA A 88 8.09 2.57 -3.17
N LEU A 89 7.58 3.76 -3.49
CA LEU A 89 8.22 5.03 -3.13
C LEU A 89 8.11 5.35 -1.64
N VAL A 90 6.90 5.25 -1.07
CA VAL A 90 6.68 5.43 0.38
C VAL A 90 7.56 4.47 1.16
N ARG A 91 7.64 3.21 0.71
CA ARG A 91 8.57 2.22 1.23
C ARG A 91 10.02 2.71 1.22
N ASN A 92 10.53 3.12 0.06
CA ASN A 92 11.92 3.57 -0.05
C ASN A 92 12.22 4.75 0.89
N GLU A 93 11.31 5.71 1.00
CA GLU A 93 11.45 6.85 1.92
C GLU A 93 11.46 6.39 3.39
N PHE A 94 10.58 5.46 3.76
CA PHE A 94 10.55 4.89 5.09
C PHE A 94 11.85 4.16 5.45
N TYR A 95 12.39 3.32 4.55
CA TYR A 95 13.67 2.62 4.79
C TYR A 95 14.83 3.59 4.99
N ILE A 96 14.88 4.68 4.23
CA ILE A 96 15.89 5.74 4.41
C ILE A 96 15.75 6.36 5.80
N VAL A 97 14.54 6.79 6.17
CA VAL A 97 14.29 7.41 7.47
C VAL A 97 14.61 6.46 8.62
N ARG A 98 14.18 5.19 8.53
CA ARG A 98 14.45 4.16 9.55
C ARG A 98 15.95 3.95 9.70
N HIS A 99 16.68 3.81 8.60
CA HIS A 99 18.14 3.62 8.63
C HIS A 99 18.87 4.78 9.30
N GLU A 100 18.52 6.03 8.96
CA GLU A 100 19.08 7.22 9.60
C GLU A 100 18.78 7.26 11.11
N LEU A 101 17.56 6.86 11.51
CA LEU A 101 17.18 6.76 12.93
C LEU A 101 17.94 5.65 13.66
N GLU A 102 18.16 4.49 13.03
CA GLU A 102 18.97 3.39 13.56
C GLU A 102 20.43 3.83 13.79
N ILE A 103 21.01 4.55 12.83
CA ILE A 103 22.35 5.14 12.97
C ILE A 103 22.38 6.11 14.15
N MET A 104 21.40 7.02 14.24
CA MET A 104 21.31 7.98 15.35
C MET A 104 21.25 7.25 16.70
N MET A 105 20.42 6.21 16.83
CA MET A 105 20.32 5.42 18.07
C MET A 105 21.64 4.73 18.43
N GLN A 106 22.35 4.16 17.46
CA GLN A 106 23.66 3.53 17.68
C GLN A 106 24.72 4.54 18.13
N LEU A 107 24.68 5.77 17.60
CA LEU A 107 25.61 6.84 17.99
C LEU A 107 25.35 7.31 19.42
N GLU A 108 24.08 7.50 19.80
CA GLU A 108 23.68 7.86 21.17
C GLU A 108 24.15 6.80 22.19
N GLU A 109 23.99 5.51 21.86
CA GLU A 109 24.43 4.41 22.71
C GLU A 109 25.95 4.38 22.89
N GLN A 110 26.72 4.65 21.82
CA GLN A 110 28.18 4.77 21.88
C GLN A 110 28.64 5.98 22.71
N ILE A 111 27.95 7.12 22.61
CA ILE A 111 28.23 8.30 23.43
C ILE A 111 27.98 7.99 24.91
N ALA A 112 26.84 7.36 25.22
CA ALA A 112 26.52 6.94 26.57
C ALA A 112 27.56 5.95 27.14
N ALA A 113 28.04 5.02 26.31
CA ALA A 113 29.04 4.02 26.68
C ALA A 113 30.45 4.60 26.91
N CYS A 114 30.81 5.70 26.23
CA CYS A 114 32.08 6.38 26.45
C CYS A 114 32.19 7.02 27.86
N GLY A 115 31.06 7.21 28.55
CA GLY A 115 31.00 7.90 29.84
C GLY A 115 31.44 9.38 29.74
N PRO A 116 31.12 10.21 30.74
CA PRO A 116 31.57 11.60 30.73
C PRO A 116 33.06 11.61 31.12
N ASN A 117 34.01 11.63 30.18
CA ASN A 117 35.41 11.91 30.52
C ASN A 117 36.20 12.56 29.37
N SER A 118 36.27 13.89 29.41
CA SER A 118 37.55 14.59 29.64
C SER A 118 37.29 15.86 30.46
#